data_AF-A0A9E1Q5X0-F1
#
_entry.id   AF-A0A9E1Q5X0-F1
#
_cell.length_a   1.000
_cell.length_b   1.000
_cell.length_c   1.000
_cell.angle_alpha   90.00
_cell.angle_beta   90.00
_cell.angle_gamma   90.00
#
_symmetry.space_group_name_H-M   'P 1'
#
loop_
_entity.id
_entity.type
_entity.pdbx_description
1 polymer ?
#
loop_
_entity_poly.entity_id
_entity_poly.type
_entity_poly.pdbx_seq_one_letter_code
_entity_poly.pdbx_strand_id
1 'polypeptide(L)' 'MLLLIDNYDSFTYNLVQRIGEHDLKLGISREMKIVRNDLITVEDAVVLSPSRILISPGPCTPG' A
#
# COMPACT_ATOMS: atom_id res chain seq x y z
N MET A 1 8.50 6.10 3.46
CA MET A 1 7.94 5.11 2.53
C MET A 1 6.56 4.66 3.01
N LEU A 2 5.57 4.60 2.12
CA LEU A 2 4.27 3.96 2.36
C LEU A 2 4.30 2.54 1.78
N LEU A 3 4.05 1.53 2.61
CA LEU A 3 3.89 0.14 2.15
C LEU A 3 2.39 -0.13 1.92
N LEU A 4 2.00 -0.46 0.69
CA LEU A 4 0.66 -0.87 0.33
C LEU A 4 0.63 -2.38 0.12
N ILE A 5 -0.14 -3.09 0.94
CA ILE A 5 -0.38 -4.53 0.83
C ILE A 5 -1.71 -4.75 0.10
N ASP A 6 -1.63 -5.31 -1.10
CA ASP A 6 -2.75 -5.59 -1.99
C ASP A 6 -3.31 -7.00 -1.71
N ASN A 7 -4.55 -7.05 -1.23
CA ASN A 7 -5.35 -8.27 -1.06
C ASN A 7 -6.11 -8.64 -2.35
N TYR A 8 -5.49 -8.42 -3.51
CA TYR A 8 -6.10 -8.60 -4.82
C TYR A 8 -7.35 -7.73 -5.02
N ASP A 9 -7.29 -6.47 -4.60
CA ASP A 9 -8.39 -5.52 -4.78
C ASP A 9 -8.40 -4.94 -6.19
N SER A 10 -9.58 -4.97 -6.81
CA SER A 10 -9.86 -4.21 -8.03
C SER A 10 -9.61 -2.70 -7.90
N PHE A 11 -9.62 -2.15 -6.68
CA PHE A 11 -9.44 -0.71 -6.43
C PHE A 11 -8.02 -0.28 -6.02
N THR A 12 -7.04 -1.20 -5.96
CA THR A 12 -5.67 -0.87 -5.52
C THR A 12 -5.05 0.28 -6.33
N TYR A 13 -5.22 0.30 -7.66
CA TYR A 13 -4.72 1.39 -8.51
C TYR A 13 -5.43 2.72 -8.27
N ASN A 14 -6.72 2.69 -7.94
CA ASN A 14 -7.47 3.91 -7.62
C ASN A 14 -6.95 4.54 -6.33
N LEU A 15 -6.58 3.72 -5.33
CA LEU A 15 -5.93 4.21 -4.11
C LEU A 15 -4.58 4.85 -4.41
N VAL A 16 -3.72 4.18 -5.19
CA VAL A 16 -2.41 4.70 -5.58
C VAL A 16 -2.54 6.05 -6.30
N GLN A 17 -3.46 6.16 -7.26
CA GLN A 17 -3.72 7.42 -7.98
C GLN A 17 -4.17 8.53 -7.03
N ARG A 18 -5.18 8.26 -6.19
CA ARG A 18 -5.71 9.26 -5.25
C ARG A 18 -4.65 9.75 -4.26
N ILE A 19 -3.78 8.86 -3.77
CA ILE A 19 -2.68 9.22 -2.89
C ILE A 19 -1.67 10.08 -3.66
N GLY A 20 -1.30 9.70 -4.89
CA GLY A 20 -0.40 10.47 -5.74
C GLY A 20 -0.92 11.87 -6.06
N GLU A 21 -2.21 12.01 -6.40
CA GLU A 21 -2.86 13.30 -6.63
C GLU A 21 -2.81 14.20 -5.38
N HIS A 22 -3.07 13.62 -4.21
CA HIS A 22 -3.07 14.35 -2.95
C HIS A 22 -1.64 14.77 -2.54
N ASP A 23 -0.67 13.89 -2.74
CA ASP A 23 0.75 14.17 -2.51
C ASP A 23 1.23 15.31 -3.41
N LEU A 24 0.88 15.27 -4.69
CA LEU A 24 1.19 16.35 -5.64
C LEU A 24 0.59 17.69 -5.18
N LYS A 25 -0.68 17.71 -4.76
CA LYS A 25 -1.35 18.92 -4.25
C LYS A 25 -0.69 19.48 -3.00
N LEU A 26 -0.12 18.62 -2.16
CA LEU A 26 0.59 19.03 -0.94
C LEU A 26 2.09 19.29 -1.15
N GLY A 27 2.61 19.11 -2.37
CA GLY A 27 4.05 19.21 -2.65
C GLY A 27 4.87 18.14 -1.92
N ILE A 28 4.25 17.01 -1.57
CA ILE A 28 4.91 15.90 -0.88
C ILE A 28 5.43 14.92 -1.94
N SER A 29 6.70 14.55 -1.84
CA SER A 29 7.23 13.38 -2.56
C SER A 29 7.29 12.21 -1.58
N ARG A 30 6.48 11.17 -1.83
CA ARG A 30 6.46 9.96 -1.01
C ARG A 30 6.81 8.74 -1.85
N GLU A 31 7.80 8.01 -1.39
CA GLU A 31 8.08 6.66 -1.89
C GLU A 31 6.95 5.70 -1.48
N MET A 32 6.41 4.95 -2.45
CA MET A 32 5.41 3.92 -2.23
C MET A 32 5.93 2.57 -2.72
N LYS A 33 5.72 1.53 -1.92
CA LYS A 33 5.99 0.14 -2.31
C LYS A 33 4.68 -0.63 -2.27
N ILE A 34 4.26 -1.18 -3.40
CA ILE A 34 3.05 -2.00 -3.52
C ILE A 34 3.47 -3.47 -3.65
N VAL A 35 2.91 -4.33 -2.80
CA VAL A 35 3.15 -5.78 -2.78
C VAL A 35 1.85 -6.51 -2.55
N ARG A 36 1.69 -7.72 -3.09
CA ARG A 36 0.53 -8.57 -2.76
C ARG A 36 0.70 -9.20 -1.38
N ASN A 37 -0.41 -9.52 -0.73
CA ASN A 37 -0.42 -10.05 0.64
C ASN A 37 0.36 -11.37 0.83
N ASP A 38 0.49 -12.15 -0.24
CA ASP A 38 1.15 -13.45 -0.31
C ASP A 38 2.60 -13.36 -0.81
N LEU A 39 3.06 -12.16 -1.17
CA LEU A 39 4.40 -11.90 -1.71
C LEU A 39 5.31 -11.16 -0.73
N ILE A 40 4.89 -10.95 0.52
CA ILE A 40 5.69 -10.32 1.55
C ILE A 40 5.50 -11.03 2.90
N THR A 41 6.61 -11.28 3.60
CA THR A 41 6.57 -11.77 4.97
C THR A 41 6.50 -10.61 5.97
N VAL A 42 6.10 -10.89 7.21
CA VAL A 42 6.09 -9.88 8.27
C VAL A 42 7.51 -9.40 8.55
N GLU A 43 8.48 -10.31 8.54
CA GLU A 43 9.89 -10.02 8.75
C GLU A 43 10.43 -9.08 7.66
N ASP A 44 10.13 -9.35 6.40
CA ASP A 44 10.50 -8.46 5.28
C ASP A 44 9.85 -7.08 5.43
N ALA A 45 8.57 -7.02 5.83
CA ALA A 45 7.88 -5.76 6.06
C ALA A 45 8.51 -4.93 7.19
N VAL A 46 8.99 -5.58 8.25
CA VAL A 46 9.73 -4.93 9.35
C VAL A 46 11.07 -4.39 8.86
N VAL A 47 11.83 -5.16 8.08
CA VAL A 47 13.12 -4.73 7.50
C VAL A 47 12.96 -3.52 6.59
N LEU A 48 11.85 -3.43 5.85
CA LEU A 48 11.54 -2.28 5.02
C LEU A 48 11.31 -0.99 5.82
N SER A 49 11.02 -1.08 7.12
CA SER A 49 10.79 0.06 8.03
C SER A 49 9.84 1.13 7.45
N PRO A 50 8.62 0.76 6.98
CA PRO A 50 7.66 1.72 6.45
C PRO A 50 7.24 2.73 7.51
N SER A 51 7.04 3.99 7.11
CA SER A 51 6.50 5.00 8.01
C SER A 51 4.99 4.87 8.19
N ARG A 52 4.31 4.24 7.23
CA ARG A 52 2.88 3.93 7.23
C ARG A 52 2.63 2.66 6.42
N ILE A 53 1.62 1.90 6.81
CA ILE A 53 1.14 0.72 6.09
C ILE A 53 -0.31 0.95 5.69
N LEU A 54 -0.66 0.64 4.44
CA LEU A 54 -2.02 0.60 3.93
C LEU A 54 -2.31 -0.82 3.46
N ILE A 55 -3.40 -1.41 3.94
CA ILE A 55 -3.85 -2.73 3.50
C ILE A 55 -5.09 -2.49 2.63
N SER A 56 -5.08 -2.95 1.38
CA SER A 56 -6.25 -2.81 0.52
C SER A 56 -7.41 -3.65 1.07
N PRO A 57 -8.66 -3.27 0.77
CA PRO A 57 -9.79 -4.18 0.86
C PRO A 57 -9.50 -5.50 0.13
N GLY A 58 -10.23 -6.55 0.48
CA GLY A 58 -10.19 -7.82 -0.22
C GLY A 58 -11.61 -8.38 -0.32
N PRO A 59 -11.83 -9.50 -1.03
CA PRO A 59 -13.13 -10.14 -1.11
C PRO A 59 -13.64 -10.51 0.29
N CYS A 60 -14.64 -9.76 0.76
CA CYS A 60 -15.52 -9.80 1.93
C CYS A 60 -15.33 -10.80 3.11
N THR A 61 -14.17 -11.37 3.39
CA THR A 61 -13.90 -12.07 4.67
C THR A 61 -12.39 -12.22 4.91
N PRO A 62 -11.87 -11.88 6.11
CA PRO A 62 -10.57 -12.39 6.53
C PRO A 62 -10.68 -13.93 6.60
N GLY A 63 -9.87 -14.61 5.80
CA GLY A 63 -9.76 -16.07 5.80
C GLY A 63 -9.06 -16.60 7.05
#